data_AF-A0A954YJP6-F1
#
_entry.id   AF-A0A954YJP6-F1
#
_cell.length_a   1.000
_cell.length_b   1.000
_cell.length_c   1.000
_cell.angle_alpha   90.00
_cell.angle_beta   90.00
_cell.angle_gamma   90.00
#
_symmetry.space_group_name_H-M   'P 1'
#
loop_
_entity.id
_entity.type
_entity.pdbx_description
1 polymer ?
#
loop_
_entity_poly.entity_id
_entity_poly.type
_entity_poly.pdbx_seq_one_letter_code
_entity_poly.pdbx_strand_id
1 'polypeptide(L)'
;MERLVSIVGLFAMIGIAWCFSTARWRINLRVVFGGIFLQILFAVLILKTSAGEALFRAVGDFFNAVLVFSDEGAGFLFNIFPRS
;
A
#
# COMPACT_ATOMS: atom_id res chain seq x y z
N MET A 1 13.35 16.68 7.56
CA MET A 1 13.32 16.63 6.09
C MET A 1 12.27 15.65 5.57
N GLU A 2 12.18 14.43 6.10
CA GLU A 2 11.25 13.39 5.61
C GLU A 2 9.76 13.82 5.57
N ARG A 3 9.27 14.52 6.60
CA ARG A 3 7.89 15.03 6.62
C ARG A 3 7.57 16.02 5.49
N LEU A 4 8.55 16.82 5.08
CA LEU A 4 8.39 17.75 3.96
C LEU A 4 8.32 16.99 2.63
N VAL A 5 9.13 15.95 2.47
CA VAL A 5 9.11 15.08 1.28
C VAL A 5 7.76 14.38 1.15
N SER A 6 7.18 13.88 2.25
CA SER A 6 5.85 13.25 2.24
C SER A 6 4.74 14.23 1.80
N ILE A 7 4.77 15.46 2.29
CA ILE A 7 3.80 16.50 1.92
C ILE A 7 3.96 16.88 0.45
N VAL A 8 5.18 17.14 0.00
CA VAL A 8 5.47 17.48 -1.40
C VAL A 8 5.08 16.33 -2.33
N GLY A 9 5.35 15.08 -1.94
CA GLY A 9 4.95 13.89 -2.68
C GLY A 9 3.44 13.79 -2.86
N LEU A 10 2.65 14.07 -1.81
CA LEU A 10 1.18 14.08 -1.90
C LEU A 10 0.69 15.12 -2.91
N PHE A 11 1.20 16.36 -2.84
CA PHE A 11 0.82 17.41 -3.78
C PHE A 11 1.29 17.11 -5.22
N ALA A 12 2.47 16.52 -5.38
CA ALA A 12 2.97 16.10 -6.68
C ALA A 12 2.07 15.02 -7.31
N MET A 13 1.63 14.02 -6.54
CA MET A 13 0.73 12.97 -7.03
C MET A 13 -0.64 13.53 -7.44
N ILE A 14 -1.20 14.44 -6.65
CA ILE A 14 -2.45 15.14 -7.01
C ILE A 14 -2.25 15.98 -8.27
N GLY A 15 -1.11 16.68 -8.39
CA GLY A 15 -0.75 17.47 -9.58
C GLY A 15 -0.60 16.64 -10.84
N ILE A 16 0.04 15.47 -10.75
CA ILE A 16 0.16 14.52 -11.88
C ILE A 16 -1.22 13.99 -12.27
N ALA A 17 -2.03 13.56 -11.30
CA ALA A 17 -3.40 13.10 -11.56
C ALA A 17 -4.26 14.18 -12.21
N TRP A 18 -4.06 15.46 -11.84
CA TRP A 18 -4.71 16.59 -12.47
C TRP A 18 -4.23 16.80 -13.91
N CYS A 19 -2.92 16.69 -14.16
CA CYS A 19 -2.33 16.85 -15.49
C CYS A 19 -2.86 15.81 -16.50
N PHE A 20 -3.02 14.57 -16.05
CA PHE A 20 -3.59 13.48 -16.86
C PHE A 20 -5.12 13.48 -16.94
N SER A 21 -5.81 14.37 -16.21
CA SER A 21 -7.27 14.41 -16.19
C SER A 21 -7.85 15.11 -17.43
N THR A 22 -8.65 14.37 -18.19
CA THR A 22 -9.36 14.88 -19.39
C THR A 22 -10.28 16.05 -19.08
N ALA A 23 -10.86 16.11 -17.87
CA ALA A 23 -11.75 17.18 -17.43
C ALA A 23 -11.16 17.87 -16.18
N ARG A 24 -9.93 18.39 -16.32
CA ARG A 24 -9.15 19.10 -15.29
C ARG A 24 -9.91 20.14 -14.45
N TRP A 25 -10.99 20.74 -14.97
CA TRP A 25 -11.82 21.73 -14.25
C TRP A 25 -13.07 21.15 -13.56
N ARG A 26 -13.42 19.89 -13.85
CA ARG A 26 -14.58 19.19 -13.27
C ARG A 26 -14.19 18.17 -12.19
N ILE A 27 -12.94 18.20 -11.74
CA ILE A 27 -12.48 17.32 -10.67
C ILE A 27 -13.28 17.65 -9.40
N ASN A 28 -13.94 16.64 -8.86
CA ASN A 28 -14.74 16.82 -7.66
C ASN A 28 -13.83 16.84 -6.43
N LEU A 29 -13.54 18.04 -5.93
CA LEU A 29 -12.69 18.24 -4.75
C LEU A 29 -13.20 17.49 -3.52
N ARG A 30 -14.52 17.27 -3.38
CA ARG A 30 -15.08 16.48 -2.29
C ARG A 30 -14.58 15.04 -2.30
N VAL A 31 -14.42 14.46 -3.49
CA VAL A 31 -13.91 13.08 -3.65
C VAL A 31 -12.41 13.03 -3.37
N VAL A 32 -11.65 14.01 -3.86
CA VAL A 32 -10.21 14.11 -3.61
C VAL A 32 -9.91 14.27 -2.11
N PHE A 33 -10.56 15.23 -1.45
CA PHE A 33 -10.41 15.40 0.00
C PHE A 33 -10.95 14.21 0.79
N GLY A 34 -12.04 13.57 0.34
CA GLY A 34 -12.53 12.33 0.94
C GLY A 34 -11.51 11.20 0.87
N GLY A 35 -10.83 11.04 -0.28
CA GLY A 35 -9.76 10.07 -0.46
C GLY A 35 -8.55 10.35 0.42
N ILE A 36 -8.09 11.61 0.48
CA ILE A 36 -6.97 12.02 1.35
C ILE A 36 -7.32 11.80 2.83
N PHE A 37 -8.54 12.16 3.24
CA PHE A 37 -9.03 11.93 4.59
C PHE A 37 -9.03 10.44 4.93
N LEU A 38 -9.55 9.60 4.03
CA LEU A 38 -9.60 8.16 4.21
C LEU A 38 -8.19 7.55 4.27
N GLN A 39 -7.25 8.02 3.45
CA GLN A 39 -5.85 7.61 3.50
C GLN A 39 -5.21 7.90 4.86
N ILE A 40 -5.39 9.13 5.38
CA ILE A 40 -4.86 9.51 6.69
C ILE A 40 -5.56 8.73 7.80
N LEU A 41 -6.87 8.55 7.70
CA LEU A 41 -7.66 7.79 8.66
C LEU A 41 -7.15 6.35 8.76
N PHE A 42 -7.01 5.65 7.64
CA PHE A 42 -6.46 4.30 7.64
C PHE A 42 -5.00 4.26 8.12
N ALA A 43 -4.16 5.22 7.72
CA ALA A 43 -2.78 5.28 8.20
C ALA A 43 -2.74 5.41 9.73
N VAL A 44 -3.57 6.26 10.33
CA VAL A 44 -3.63 6.40 11.79
C VAL A 44 -4.22 5.16 12.45
N LEU A 45 -5.32 4.62 11.92
CA LEU A 45 -5.95 3.43 12.48
C LEU A 45 -5.01 2.23 12.44
N ILE A 46 -4.30 2.01 11.34
CA ILE A 46 -3.42 0.84 11.17
C ILE A 46 -2.08 1.03 11.88
N LEU A 47 -1.40 2.18 11.72
CA LEU A 47 -0.04 2.36 12.24
C LEU A 47 0.01 2.85 13.69
N LYS A 48 -1.05 3.51 14.20
CA LYS A 48 -1.02 4.11 15.55
C LYS A 48 -1.82 3.33 16.58
N THR A 49 -2.76 2.46 16.18
CA THR A 49 -3.55 1.67 17.13
C THR A 49 -2.97 0.26 17.28
N SER A 50 -2.96 -0.25 18.51
CA SER A 50 -2.49 -1.61 18.81
C SER A 50 -3.31 -2.69 18.10
N ALA A 51 -4.62 -2.47 17.95
CA ALA A 51 -5.49 -3.36 17.19
C ALA A 51 -5.14 -3.35 15.68
N GLY A 52 -4.86 -2.19 15.11
CA GLY A 52 -4.44 -2.04 13.72
C GLY A 52 -3.11 -2.71 13.43
N GLU A 53 -2.14 -2.56 14.33
CA GLU A 53 -0.84 -3.23 14.24
C GLU A 53 -0.99 -4.75 14.31
N ALA A 54 -1.80 -5.27 15.25
CA ALA A 54 -2.06 -6.70 15.39
C ALA A 54 -2.73 -7.28 14.13
N LEU A 55 -3.72 -6.57 13.56
CA LEU A 55 -4.37 -6.97 12.32
C LEU A 55 -3.37 -7.00 11.15
N PHE A 56 -2.56 -5.95 11.00
CA PHE A 56 -1.59 -5.85 9.91
C PHE A 56 -0.53 -6.96 10.00
N ARG A 57 -0.07 -7.28 11.22
CA ARG A 57 0.84 -8.41 11.47
C ARG A 57 0.18 -9.74 11.08
N ALA A 58 -1.05 -10.00 11.51
CA ALA A 58 -1.77 -11.23 11.17
C ALA A 58 -1.95 -11.42 9.65
N VAL A 59 -2.24 -10.33 8.93
CA VAL A 59 -2.31 -10.35 7.46
C VAL A 59 -0.94 -10.63 6.85
N GLY A 60 0.13 -10.00 7.37
CA GLY A 60 1.50 -10.26 6.94
C GLY A 60 1.91 -11.72 7.12
N ASP A 61 1.60 -12.30 8.28
CA ASP A 61 1.89 -13.71 8.58
C ASP A 61 1.11 -14.66 7.66
N PHE A 62 -0.13 -14.33 7.33
CA PHE A 62 -0.92 -15.08 6.34
C PHE A 62 -0.27 -15.05 4.95
N PHE A 63 0.12 -13.87 4.46
CA PHE A 63 0.80 -13.76 3.17
C PHE A 63 2.15 -14.49 3.17
N ASN A 64 2.91 -14.43 4.25
CA ASN A 64 4.16 -15.20 4.40
C ASN A 64 3.89 -16.71 4.32
N ALA A 65 2.85 -17.21 4.98
CA ALA A 65 2.49 -18.62 4.89
C ALA A 65 2.15 -19.01 3.43
N VAL A 66 1.40 -18.17 2.72
CA VAL A 66 1.11 -18.40 1.29
C VAL A 66 2.38 -18.38 0.43
N LEU A 67 3.31 -17.46 0.70
CA LEU A 67 4.59 -17.41 -0.01
C LEU A 67 5.43 -18.67 0.22
N VAL A 68 5.49 -19.18 1.46
CA VAL A 68 6.19 -20.44 1.78
C VAL A 68 5.62 -21.61 0.98
N PHE A 69 4.28 -21.74 0.90
CA PHE A 69 3.67 -22.78 0.08
C PHE A 69 3.96 -22.60 -1.42
N SER A 70 4.00 -21.36 -1.91
CA SER A 70 4.36 -21.05 -3.29
C SER A 70 5.83 -21.40 -3.58
N ASP A 71 6.73 -21.12 -2.65
CA ASP A 71 8.17 -21.41 -2.77
C ASP A 71 8.44 -22.92 -2.75
N GLU A 72 7.74 -23.68 -1.88
CA GLU A 72 7.81 -25.14 -1.89
C GLU A 72 7.29 -25.73 -3.21
N GLY A 73 6.18 -25.22 -3.73
CA GLY A 73 5.64 -25.62 -5.03
C GLY A 73 6.58 -25.29 -6.19
N ALA A 74 7.21 -24.12 -6.18
CA ALA A 74 8.22 -23.74 -7.16
C ALA A 74 9.47 -24.62 -7.04
N GLY A 75 9.91 -24.95 -5.82
CA GLY A 75 11.00 -25.88 -5.55
C GLY A 75 10.73 -27.28 -6.10
N PHE A 76 9.49 -27.77 -6.00
CA PHE A 76 9.07 -29.04 -6.60
C PHE A 76 9.08 -29.00 -8.13
N LEU A 77 8.55 -27.93 -8.74
CA LEU A 77 8.47 -27.81 -10.20
C LEU A 77 9.81 -27.58 -10.87
N PHE A 78 10.70 -26.80 -10.25
CA PHE A 78 11.99 -26.42 -10.83
C PHE A 78 13.18 -27.21 -10.27
N ASN A 79 12.97 -28.10 -9.29
CA ASN A 79 13.98 -28.96 -8.68
C ASN A 79 15.30 -28.24 -8.37
N ILE A 80 15.21 -27.03 -7.80
CA ILE A 80 16.36 -26.14 -7.52
C ILE A 80 17.08 -26.53 -6.21
N PHE A 81 16.73 -27.65 -5.59
CA PHE A 81 17.56 -28.29 -4.59
C PHE A 81 18.52 -29.25 -5.32
N PRO A 82 19.83 -28.93 -5.46
CA PRO A 82 20.80 -29.95 -5.77
C PRO A 82 20.67 -31.01 -4.68
N ARG A 83 20.35 -32.24 -5.09
CA ARG A 83 20.46 -33.39 -4.23
C ARG A 83 21.90 -33.51 -3.74
N SER A 84 22.09 -33.44 -2.44
CA SER A 84 23.06 -34.25 -1.70
C SER A 84 22.44 -34.62 -0.36
#